data_AF-A0A0D2IVC8-F1
#
_entry.id   AF-A0A0D2IVC8-F1
#
_cell.length_a   1.000
_cell.length_b   1.000
_cell.length_c   1.000
_cell.angle_alpha   90.00
_cell.angle_beta   90.00
_cell.angle_gamma   90.00
#
_symmetry.space_group_name_H-M   'P 1'
#
loop_
_entity.id
_entity.type
_entity.pdbx_description
1 polymer ?
#
loop_
_entity_poly.entity_id
_entity_poly.type
_entity_poly.pdbx_seq_one_letter_code
_entity_poly.pdbx_strand_id
1 'polypeptide(L)'
;MDTLGDALPNAVRAVVEGNRKGHKPYINIQGYMVGNGCTDEEYDGNALPPFAVGKSLISQHMYARLDRACDGSFYDAKSDGSCAQRLQDAREELAGLNVYNVLEECHHGPKIPPSALNPASDAAAPTPAGPAQQRRLREAQQLRERVAARYGALMRGHQGWPVTGGVKKGVVRNWAQLMGGLTHNPPCTDASEGDVWLNDPRVREALHAAPIDAAGAPWTICR
;
A
#
# COMPACT_ATOMS: atom_id res chain seq x y z
N MET A 1 8.49 -6.15 -0.64
CA MET A 1 8.09 -4.89 0.01
C MET A 1 7.57 -5.23 1.40
N ASP A 2 7.67 -4.29 2.34
CA ASP A 2 7.07 -4.32 3.69
C ASP A 2 7.84 -5.00 4.82
N THR A 3 8.90 -4.32 5.26
CA THR A 3 9.77 -4.82 6.33
C THR A 3 9.83 -3.90 7.54
N LEU A 4 9.32 -2.66 7.44
CA LEU A 4 9.35 -1.72 8.56
C LEU A 4 8.37 -2.07 9.68
N GLY A 5 7.23 -2.66 9.33
CA GLY A 5 6.28 -3.17 10.32
C GLY A 5 6.86 -4.27 11.20
N ASP A 6 7.82 -5.05 10.68
CA ASP A 6 8.54 -6.07 11.44
C ASP A 6 9.84 -5.58 12.06
N ALA A 7 10.62 -4.80 11.32
CA ALA A 7 11.99 -4.50 11.69
C ALA A 7 12.06 -3.76 13.02
N LEU A 8 11.16 -2.78 13.23
CA LEU A 8 11.17 -1.99 14.44
C LEU A 8 10.73 -2.79 15.68
N PRO A 9 9.59 -3.52 15.68
CA PRO A 9 9.24 -4.40 16.81
C PRO A 9 10.32 -5.43 17.13
N ASN A 10 10.95 -6.01 16.11
CA ASN A 10 12.00 -7.02 16.30
C ASN A 10 13.30 -6.41 16.85
N ALA A 11 13.68 -5.21 16.43
CA ALA A 11 14.82 -4.49 16.99
C ALA A 11 14.57 -4.13 18.46
N VAL A 12 13.37 -3.63 18.79
CA VAL A 12 12.98 -3.35 20.18
C VAL A 12 13.01 -4.62 21.01
N ARG A 13 12.48 -5.74 20.50
CA ARG A 13 12.56 -7.04 21.18
C ARG A 13 14.00 -7.44 21.47
N ALA A 14 14.89 -7.32 20.49
CA ALA A 14 16.31 -7.67 20.66
C ALA A 14 16.99 -6.82 21.75
N VAL A 15 16.68 -5.52 21.82
CA VAL A 15 17.18 -4.64 22.88
C VAL A 15 16.66 -5.07 24.26
N VAL A 16 15.36 -5.33 24.37
CA VAL A 16 14.72 -5.75 25.64
C VAL A 16 15.29 -7.09 26.12
N GLU A 17 15.49 -8.05 25.21
CA GLU A 17 16.11 -9.34 25.52
C GLU A 17 17.60 -9.19 25.89
N GLY A 18 18.34 -8.33 25.20
CA GLY A 18 19.72 -7.99 25.53
C GLY A 18 19.86 -7.41 26.94
N ASN A 19 18.99 -6.47 27.30
CA ASN A 19 18.92 -5.92 28.65
C ASN A 19 18.63 -7.01 29.68
N ARG A 20 17.67 -7.92 29.42
CA ARG A 20 17.36 -9.05 30.32
C ARG A 20 18.53 -10.00 30.52
N LYS A 21 19.39 -10.15 29.50
CA LYS A 21 20.62 -10.96 29.54
C LYS A 21 21.81 -10.21 30.16
N GLY A 22 21.63 -8.96 30.59
CA GLY A 22 22.68 -8.15 31.21
C GLY A 22 23.70 -7.55 30.24
N HIS A 23 23.38 -7.50 28.93
CA HIS A 23 24.23 -6.83 27.95
C HIS A 23 24.29 -5.32 28.21
N LYS A 24 25.48 -4.73 28.08
CA LYS A 24 25.72 -3.29 28.26
C LYS A 24 26.04 -2.62 26.92
N PRO A 25 25.70 -1.32 26.75
CA PRO A 25 24.97 -0.47 27.69
C PRO A 25 23.49 -0.86 27.79
N TYR A 26 22.88 -0.63 28.97
CA TYR A 26 21.45 -0.80 29.13
C TYR A 26 20.71 0.29 28.35
N ILE A 27 19.81 -0.12 27.47
CA ILE A 27 19.01 0.82 26.66
C ILE A 27 17.61 0.92 27.26
N ASN A 28 17.23 2.10 27.75
CA ASN A 28 15.94 2.34 28.39
C ASN A 28 14.83 2.65 27.36
N ILE A 29 14.33 1.62 26.66
CA ILE A 29 13.24 1.77 25.67
C ILE A 29 11.95 2.24 26.37
N GLN A 30 11.46 3.42 25.99
CA GLN A 30 10.17 3.97 26.47
C GLN A 30 8.98 3.50 25.63
N GLY A 31 9.23 3.12 24.38
CA GLY A 31 8.20 2.70 23.43
C GLY A 31 8.73 2.76 22.00
N TYR A 32 7.88 2.39 21.06
CA TYR A 32 8.13 2.50 19.62
C TYR A 32 6.82 2.82 18.89
N MET A 33 6.92 3.38 17.70
CA MET A 33 5.78 3.72 16.85
C MET A 33 6.04 3.19 15.44
N VAL A 34 5.04 2.51 14.87
CA VAL A 34 5.04 2.05 13.48
C VAL A 34 3.93 2.79 12.75
N GLY A 35 4.28 3.55 11.71
CA GLY A 35 3.31 4.22 10.84
C GLY A 35 3.07 3.39 9.59
N ASN A 36 1.80 3.11 9.28
CA ASN A 36 1.35 2.35 8.09
C ASN A 36 2.19 1.08 7.81
N GLY A 37 2.59 0.37 8.86
CA GLY A 37 3.38 -0.85 8.71
C GLY A 37 2.50 -2.06 8.41
N CYS A 38 3.03 -3.02 7.66
CA CYS A 38 2.42 -4.34 7.55
C CYS A 38 2.71 -5.14 8.82
N THR A 39 1.68 -5.74 9.39
CA THR A 39 1.73 -6.41 10.68
C THR A 39 1.33 -7.88 10.59
N ASP A 40 0.28 -8.19 9.83
CA ASP A 40 -0.26 -9.54 9.71
C ASP A 40 -0.93 -9.70 8.34
N GLU A 41 -0.53 -10.71 7.56
CA GLU A 41 -0.99 -10.87 6.17
C GLU A 41 -2.50 -11.06 6.07
N GLU A 42 -3.09 -11.78 7.03
CA GLU A 42 -4.51 -12.07 7.06
C GLU A 42 -5.28 -10.81 7.41
N TYR A 43 -4.87 -10.10 8.46
CA TYR A 43 -5.53 -8.87 8.88
C TYR A 43 -5.43 -7.77 7.82
N ASP A 44 -4.21 -7.49 7.35
CA ASP A 44 -3.93 -6.41 6.41
C ASP A 44 -4.50 -6.74 5.02
N GLY A 45 -4.38 -8.00 4.58
CA GLY A 45 -4.96 -8.46 3.32
C GLY A 45 -6.49 -8.40 3.30
N ASN A 46 -7.13 -8.74 4.42
CA ASN A 46 -8.59 -8.67 4.53
C ASN A 46 -9.14 -7.25 4.73
N ALA A 47 -8.30 -6.29 5.13
CA ALA A 47 -8.70 -4.89 5.30
C ALA A 47 -8.84 -4.13 3.96
N LEU A 48 -8.15 -4.60 2.91
CA LEU A 48 -8.03 -3.92 1.63
C LEU A 48 -9.37 -3.74 0.87
N PRO A 49 -10.15 -4.80 0.56
CA PRO A 49 -11.41 -4.60 -0.14
C PRO A 49 -12.45 -3.77 0.62
N PRO A 50 -12.64 -3.95 1.95
CA PRO A 50 -13.47 -3.06 2.75
C PRO A 50 -12.99 -1.60 2.74
N PHE A 51 -11.67 -1.36 2.74
CA PHE A 51 -11.12 -0.02 2.60
C PHE A 51 -11.55 0.60 1.26
N ALA A 52 -11.34 -0.11 0.17
CA ALA A 52 -11.63 0.36 -1.18
C ALA A 52 -13.10 0.74 -1.36
N VAL A 53 -14.04 -0.12 -0.92
CA VAL A 53 -15.48 0.21 -1.02
C VAL A 53 -15.89 1.32 -0.06
N GLY A 54 -15.32 1.36 1.15
CA GLY A 54 -15.59 2.40 2.14
C GLY A 54 -15.16 3.80 1.69
N LYS A 55 -14.09 3.87 0.90
CA LYS A 55 -13.58 5.08 0.26
C LYS A 55 -14.18 5.35 -1.12
N SER A 56 -15.15 4.54 -1.55
CA SER A 56 -15.81 4.65 -2.86
C SER A 56 -14.84 4.52 -4.05
N LEU A 57 -13.74 3.81 -3.86
CA LEU A 57 -12.71 3.55 -4.90
C LEU A 57 -13.10 2.38 -5.80
N ILE A 58 -13.93 1.47 -5.29
CA ILE A 58 -14.61 0.43 -6.09
C ILE A 58 -16.12 0.52 -5.91
N SER A 59 -16.86 0.02 -6.89
CA SER A 59 -18.32 -0.01 -6.80
C SER A 59 -18.80 -1.00 -5.73
N GLN A 60 -19.94 -0.67 -5.12
CA GLN A 60 -20.61 -1.51 -4.13
C GLN A 60 -21.01 -2.88 -4.68
N HIS A 61 -21.44 -2.90 -5.94
CA HIS A 61 -21.77 -4.13 -6.65
C HIS A 61 -20.52 -4.99 -6.88
N MET A 62 -19.38 -4.38 -7.22
CA MET A 62 -18.11 -5.10 -7.33
C MET A 62 -17.72 -5.72 -5.99
N TYR A 63 -17.76 -4.95 -4.89
CA TYR A 63 -17.47 -5.48 -3.55
C TYR A 63 -18.42 -6.62 -3.16
N ALA A 64 -19.73 -6.51 -3.39
CA ALA A 64 -20.67 -7.57 -3.06
C ALA A 64 -20.42 -8.89 -3.82
N ARG A 65 -19.95 -8.81 -5.07
CA ARG A 65 -19.54 -10.00 -5.84
C ARG A 65 -18.24 -10.58 -5.31
N LEU A 66 -17.29 -9.71 -4.96
CA LEU A 66 -16.00 -10.09 -4.40
C LEU A 66 -16.16 -10.77 -3.03
N ASP A 67 -16.87 -10.15 -2.10
CA ASP A 67 -17.18 -10.67 -0.76
C ASP A 67 -17.83 -12.06 -0.83
N ARG A 68 -18.80 -12.24 -1.73
CA ARG A 68 -19.44 -13.54 -1.96
C ARG A 68 -18.51 -14.59 -2.56
N ALA A 69 -17.65 -14.21 -3.50
CA ALA A 69 -16.71 -15.14 -4.13
C ALA A 69 -15.61 -15.60 -3.16
N CYS A 70 -15.27 -14.75 -2.20
CA CYS A 70 -14.19 -14.95 -1.23
C CYS A 70 -14.65 -15.39 0.17
N ASP A 71 -15.97 -15.49 0.42
CA ASP A 71 -16.55 -15.77 1.74
C ASP A 71 -16.01 -14.87 2.86
N GLY A 72 -15.74 -13.60 2.51
CA GLY A 72 -15.14 -12.62 3.41
C GLY A 72 -13.64 -12.79 3.71
N SER A 73 -12.94 -13.76 3.11
CA SER A 73 -11.49 -13.95 3.18
C SER A 73 -10.79 -13.60 1.86
N PHE A 74 -10.11 -12.46 1.84
CA PHE A 74 -9.47 -11.86 0.67
C PHE A 74 -7.96 -12.13 0.60
N TYR A 75 -7.33 -12.54 1.70
CA TYR A 75 -5.87 -12.70 1.79
C TYR A 75 -5.35 -14.01 1.20
N ASP A 76 -6.10 -15.11 1.31
CA ASP A 76 -5.68 -16.48 0.96
C ASP A 76 -6.37 -17.03 -0.30
N ALA A 77 -6.74 -16.12 -1.22
CA ALA A 77 -7.43 -16.49 -2.44
C ALA A 77 -6.63 -17.49 -3.29
N LYS A 78 -7.22 -18.67 -3.53
CA LYS A 78 -6.66 -19.68 -4.44
C LYS A 78 -6.55 -19.11 -5.85
N SER A 79 -5.37 -19.26 -6.47
CA SER A 79 -4.99 -18.58 -7.71
C SER A 79 -5.86 -18.89 -8.93
N ASP A 80 -6.53 -20.04 -8.96
CA ASP A 80 -7.45 -20.48 -10.02
C ASP A 80 -8.94 -20.30 -9.67
N GLY A 81 -9.23 -19.72 -8.49
CA GLY A 81 -10.58 -19.58 -7.96
C GLY A 81 -11.30 -18.31 -8.40
N SER A 82 -12.63 -18.34 -8.30
CA SER A 82 -13.49 -17.17 -8.55
C SER A 82 -13.16 -15.97 -7.65
N CYS A 83 -12.68 -16.21 -6.42
CA CYS A 83 -12.19 -15.16 -5.52
C CYS A 83 -10.96 -14.44 -6.10
N ALA A 84 -9.95 -15.17 -6.58
CA ALA A 84 -8.75 -14.56 -7.15
C ALA A 84 -9.07 -13.74 -8.40
N GLN A 85 -9.98 -14.22 -9.25
CA GLN A 85 -10.46 -13.45 -10.41
C GLN A 85 -11.15 -12.15 -9.97
N ARG A 86 -12.06 -12.19 -8.97
CA ARG A 86 -12.74 -10.98 -8.50
C ARG A 86 -11.81 -10.01 -7.79
N LEU A 87 -10.79 -10.50 -7.10
CA LEU A 87 -9.72 -9.67 -6.54
C LEU A 87 -8.91 -9.01 -7.65
N GLN A 88 -8.64 -9.74 -8.74
CA GLN A 88 -7.95 -9.18 -9.89
C GLN A 88 -8.77 -8.08 -10.57
N ASP A 89 -10.08 -8.30 -10.80
CA ASP A 89 -10.98 -7.27 -11.33
C ASP A 89 -10.92 -5.99 -10.45
N ALA A 90 -10.93 -6.14 -9.12
CA ALA A 90 -10.83 -5.01 -8.20
C ALA A 90 -9.46 -4.32 -8.27
N ARG A 91 -8.36 -5.07 -8.36
CA ARG A 91 -7.00 -4.52 -8.51
C ARG A 91 -6.86 -3.70 -9.79
N GLU A 92 -7.47 -4.14 -10.89
CA GLU A 92 -7.44 -3.45 -12.17
C GLU A 92 -8.17 -2.09 -12.12
N GLU A 93 -9.34 -2.02 -11.48
CA GLU A 93 -10.06 -0.75 -11.24
C GLU A 93 -9.23 0.25 -10.42
N LEU A 94 -8.35 -0.25 -9.57
CA LEU A 94 -7.52 0.56 -8.65
C LEU A 94 -6.14 0.88 -9.22
N ALA A 95 -5.74 0.29 -10.35
CA ALA A 95 -4.36 0.33 -10.84
C ALA A 95 -3.87 1.73 -11.22
N GLY A 96 -4.78 2.65 -11.54
CA GLY A 96 -4.45 4.05 -11.85
C GLY A 96 -4.33 4.97 -10.63
N LEU A 97 -4.66 4.47 -9.43
CA LEU A 97 -4.62 5.27 -8.21
C LEU A 97 -3.22 5.24 -7.60
N ASN A 98 -2.86 6.35 -6.95
CA ASN A 98 -1.68 6.38 -6.11
C ASN A 98 -1.94 5.54 -4.84
N VAL A 99 -1.29 4.37 -4.79
CA VAL A 99 -1.41 3.42 -3.68
C VAL A 99 -0.86 3.99 -2.37
N TYR A 100 0.01 5.00 -2.40
CA TYR A 100 0.53 5.64 -1.19
C TYR A 100 -0.41 6.74 -0.67
N ASN A 101 -1.09 7.44 -1.58
CA ASN A 101 -2.08 8.45 -1.24
C ASN A 101 -3.14 8.56 -2.33
N VAL A 102 -4.34 8.04 -2.05
CA VAL A 102 -5.44 7.95 -3.03
C VAL A 102 -5.99 9.30 -3.50
N LEU A 103 -5.58 10.41 -2.86
CA LEU A 103 -5.97 11.76 -3.24
C LEU A 103 -4.92 12.48 -4.10
N GLU A 104 -3.74 11.87 -4.28
CA GLU A 104 -2.64 12.42 -5.06
C GLU A 104 -2.55 11.77 -6.44
N GLU A 105 -1.89 12.45 -7.36
CA GLU A 105 -1.60 11.88 -8.68
C GLU A 105 -0.65 10.67 -8.55
N CYS A 106 -0.87 9.66 -9.39
CA CYS A 106 0.09 8.58 -9.54
C CYS A 106 1.15 9.00 -10.56
N HIS A 107 2.40 9.14 -10.14
CA HIS A 107 3.49 9.43 -11.06
C HIS A 107 3.89 8.18 -11.85
N HIS A 108 3.75 8.24 -13.18
CA HIS A 108 4.03 7.13 -14.09
C HIS A 108 5.35 7.30 -14.88
N GLY A 109 6.21 8.27 -14.52
CA GLY A 109 7.37 8.65 -15.33
C GLY A 109 6.98 9.45 -16.59
N PRO A 110 7.94 9.83 -17.45
CA PRO A 110 7.66 10.61 -18.64
C PRO A 110 6.63 9.92 -19.53
N LYS A 111 5.48 10.58 -19.69
CA LYS A 111 4.38 10.17 -20.57
C LYS A 111 4.87 10.25 -22.02
N ILE A 112 4.96 9.13 -22.72
CA ILE A 112 5.05 9.13 -24.18
C ILE A 112 3.80 9.89 -24.69
N PRO A 113 3.95 10.94 -25.51
CA PRO A 113 2.84 11.82 -25.82
C PRO A 113 1.70 11.09 -26.56
N PRO A 114 0.42 11.40 -26.26
CA PRO A 114 -0.75 10.73 -26.83
C PRO A 114 -1.08 11.08 -28.28
N SER A 115 -0.14 11.57 -29.10
CA SER A 115 -0.35 11.58 -30.56
C SER A 115 -0.53 10.17 -31.14
N ALA A 116 -0.35 9.13 -30.32
CA ALA A 116 -0.62 7.72 -30.63
C ALA A 116 -2.03 7.22 -30.23
N LEU A 117 -2.90 8.02 -29.60
CA LEU A 117 -4.25 7.59 -29.19
C LEU A 117 -5.26 8.71 -29.43
N ASN A 118 -5.97 8.63 -30.56
CA ASN A 118 -6.99 9.58 -31.01
C ASN A 118 -8.02 9.96 -29.93
N PRO A 119 -8.36 11.26 -29.79
CA PRO A 119 -9.49 11.70 -28.98
C PRO A 119 -10.71 11.94 -29.88
N ALA A 120 -11.80 11.21 -29.64
CA ALA A 120 -13.15 11.69 -29.90
C ALA A 120 -14.16 10.83 -29.12
N SER A 121 -14.77 11.40 -28.09
CA SER A 121 -16.22 11.30 -27.88
C SER A 121 -16.66 12.23 -26.77
N ASP A 122 -17.66 13.03 -27.11
CA ASP A 122 -18.28 14.06 -26.29
C ASP A 122 -19.02 13.47 -25.08
N ALA A 123 -18.79 14.02 -23.89
CA ALA A 123 -19.52 13.67 -22.68
C ALA A 123 -20.84 14.46 -22.60
N ALA A 124 -21.97 13.77 -22.74
CA ALA A 124 -23.30 14.32 -22.48
C ALA A 124 -23.60 14.41 -20.97
N ALA A 125 -24.40 15.41 -20.59
CA ALA A 125 -24.82 15.70 -19.23
C ALA A 125 -25.66 14.56 -18.57
N PRO A 126 -25.65 14.42 -17.23
CA PRO A 126 -26.26 13.29 -16.55
C PRO A 126 -27.79 13.36 -16.55
N THR A 127 -28.43 12.26 -16.94
CA THR A 127 -29.89 12.07 -16.88
C THR A 127 -30.35 11.59 -15.49
N PRO A 128 -31.61 11.85 -15.09
CA PRO A 128 -32.13 11.40 -13.79
C PRO A 128 -32.17 9.87 -13.68
N ALA A 129 -31.70 9.35 -12.53
CA ALA A 129 -31.59 7.92 -12.26
C ALA A 129 -32.97 7.22 -12.21
N GLY A 130 -33.17 6.22 -13.09
CA GLY A 130 -34.39 5.41 -13.15
C GLY A 130 -34.60 4.46 -11.95
N PRO A 131 -35.75 3.77 -11.85
CA PRO A 131 -36.12 2.96 -10.68
C PRO A 131 -35.13 1.84 -10.31
N ALA A 132 -34.56 1.16 -11.32
CA ALA A 132 -33.53 0.14 -11.11
C ALA A 132 -32.20 0.73 -10.60
N GLN A 133 -31.90 1.98 -10.95
CA GLN A 133 -30.74 2.69 -10.43
C GLN A 133 -30.98 3.14 -8.98
N GLN A 134 -32.19 3.60 -8.65
CA GLN A 134 -32.57 3.92 -7.27
C GLN A 134 -32.54 2.71 -6.34
N ARG A 135 -32.97 1.53 -6.81
CA ARG A 135 -32.85 0.28 -6.04
C ARG A 135 -31.40 -0.06 -5.74
N ARG A 136 -30.52 0.02 -6.74
CA ARG A 136 -29.08 -0.17 -6.59
C ARG A 136 -28.45 0.85 -5.63
N LEU A 137 -28.91 2.11 -5.64
CA LEU A 137 -28.46 3.15 -4.71
C LEU A 137 -28.86 2.84 -3.25
N ARG A 138 -30.06 2.29 -3.02
CA ARG A 138 -30.49 1.87 -1.67
C ARG A 138 -29.71 0.66 -1.17
N GLU A 139 -29.54 -0.35 -2.02
CA GLU A 139 -28.72 -1.53 -1.71
C GLU A 139 -27.25 -1.12 -1.42
N ALA A 140 -26.75 -0.15 -2.16
CA ALA A 140 -25.45 0.47 -1.94
C ALA A 140 -25.41 1.23 -0.59
N GLN A 141 -26.41 2.03 -0.23
CA GLN A 141 -26.41 2.70 1.08
C GLN A 141 -26.36 1.69 2.24
N GLN A 142 -27.15 0.61 2.18
CA GLN A 142 -27.17 -0.45 3.19
C GLN A 142 -25.84 -1.21 3.28
N LEU A 143 -25.16 -1.46 2.15
CA LEU A 143 -23.85 -2.10 2.15
C LEU A 143 -22.78 -1.16 2.73
N ARG A 144 -22.81 0.13 2.40
CA ARG A 144 -21.93 1.15 3.00
C ARG A 144 -22.09 1.21 4.52
N GLU A 145 -23.31 1.17 5.03
CA GLU A 145 -23.59 1.14 6.47
C GLU A 145 -23.07 -0.14 7.14
N ARG A 146 -23.24 -1.31 6.51
CA ARG A 146 -22.70 -2.59 7.03
C ARG A 146 -21.18 -2.62 7.05
N VAL A 147 -20.52 -2.15 5.99
CA VAL A 147 -19.06 -2.03 5.93
C VAL A 147 -18.58 -1.03 6.98
N ALA A 148 -19.25 0.11 7.13
CA ALA A 148 -18.94 1.10 8.16
C ALA A 148 -19.15 0.56 9.58
N ALA A 149 -20.15 -0.29 9.82
CA ALA A 149 -20.35 -0.94 11.11
C ALA A 149 -19.25 -1.99 11.40
N ARG A 150 -18.86 -2.78 10.40
CA ARG A 150 -17.87 -3.86 10.53
C ARG A 150 -16.42 -3.34 10.62
N TYR A 151 -16.09 -2.30 9.88
CA TYR A 151 -14.72 -1.80 9.71
C TYR A 151 -14.55 -0.31 10.08
N GLY A 152 -15.60 0.38 10.50
CA GLY A 152 -15.54 1.82 10.79
C GLY A 152 -14.59 2.19 11.91
N ALA A 153 -14.31 1.29 12.86
CA ALA A 153 -13.27 1.49 13.86
C ALA A 153 -11.85 1.46 13.26
N LEU A 154 -11.61 0.62 12.25
CA LEU A 154 -10.34 0.49 11.54
C LEU A 154 -10.09 1.67 10.57
N MET A 155 -11.16 2.30 10.09
CA MET A 155 -11.12 3.27 8.98
C MET A 155 -11.20 4.73 9.41
N ARG A 156 -11.52 5.02 10.69
CA ARG A 156 -11.56 6.37 11.24
C ARG A 156 -10.13 6.91 11.42
N GLY A 157 -9.70 7.77 10.49
CA GLY A 157 -8.43 8.50 10.59
C GLY A 157 -7.39 8.16 9.52
N HIS A 158 -7.59 7.09 8.74
CA HIS A 158 -6.62 6.67 7.71
C HIS A 158 -6.98 7.26 6.34
N GLN A 159 -6.11 8.14 5.83
CA GLN A 159 -6.15 8.67 4.46
C GLN A 159 -5.33 7.81 3.49
N GLY A 160 -4.46 6.92 4.01
CA GLY A 160 -3.63 6.02 3.20
C GLY A 160 -4.27 4.65 2.94
N TRP A 161 -3.89 4.04 1.83
CA TRP A 161 -4.14 2.64 1.51
C TRP A 161 -3.39 1.72 2.49
N PRO A 162 -3.95 0.59 2.95
CA PRO A 162 -3.16 -0.45 3.60
C PRO A 162 -2.09 -0.93 2.61
N VAL A 163 -0.81 -0.77 2.92
CA VAL A 163 0.26 -1.12 1.98
C VAL A 163 0.15 -2.61 1.61
N THR A 164 0.24 -2.91 0.32
CA THR A 164 0.10 -4.28 -0.19
C THR A 164 1.38 -5.07 0.04
N GLY A 165 1.38 -5.93 1.06
CA GLY A 165 2.41 -6.95 1.22
C GLY A 165 2.31 -7.61 2.58
N GLY A 166 2.13 -8.92 2.56
CA GLY A 166 2.11 -9.72 3.76
C GLY A 166 3.52 -9.98 4.30
N VAL A 167 3.63 -10.00 5.62
CA VAL A 167 4.74 -10.59 6.36
C VAL A 167 4.57 -12.11 6.47
N LYS A 168 5.43 -12.87 5.77
CA LYS A 168 5.46 -14.33 5.91
C LYS A 168 6.05 -14.74 7.25
N LYS A 169 5.40 -15.68 7.94
CA LYS A 169 5.89 -16.31 9.18
C LYS A 169 7.29 -16.91 8.96
N GLY A 170 8.33 -16.37 9.61
CA GLY A 170 9.71 -16.84 9.40
C GLY A 170 10.79 -15.99 10.08
N VAL A 171 12.07 -16.33 9.80
CA VAL A 171 13.23 -15.59 10.30
C VAL A 171 13.27 -14.19 9.69
N VAL A 172 13.31 -13.17 10.54
CA VAL A 172 13.45 -11.76 10.15
C VAL A 172 14.82 -11.59 9.51
N ARG A 173 14.83 -11.36 8.20
CA ARG A 173 16.05 -11.14 7.43
C ARG A 173 16.75 -9.86 7.93
N ASN A 174 18.08 -9.85 7.93
CA ASN A 174 18.83 -8.64 8.25
C ASN A 174 18.73 -7.61 7.12
N TRP A 175 19.10 -6.35 7.37
CA TRP A 175 19.00 -5.27 6.38
C TRP A 175 19.62 -5.63 5.02
N ALA A 176 20.78 -6.28 4.98
CA ALA A 176 21.40 -6.70 3.72
C ALA A 176 20.55 -7.75 2.96
N GLN A 177 19.97 -8.71 3.68
CA GLN A 177 19.08 -9.74 3.14
C GLN A 177 17.67 -9.22 2.80
N LEU A 178 17.25 -8.12 3.41
CA LEU A 178 16.01 -7.39 3.09
C LEU A 178 16.20 -6.55 1.83
N MET A 179 17.32 -5.81 1.74
CA MET A 179 17.66 -4.95 0.60
C MET A 179 17.90 -5.73 -0.69
N GLY A 180 18.46 -6.96 -0.60
CA GLY A 180 18.64 -7.83 -1.76
C GLY A 180 17.36 -8.38 -2.41
N GLY A 181 16.18 -8.09 -1.83
CA GLY A 181 14.86 -8.49 -2.37
C GLY A 181 13.95 -7.31 -2.72
N LEU A 182 14.44 -6.07 -2.64
CA LEU A 182 13.71 -4.86 -3.03
C LEU A 182 13.91 -4.59 -4.53
N THR A 183 13.37 -5.47 -5.37
CA THR A 183 13.50 -5.42 -6.84
C THR A 183 12.35 -4.65 -7.50
N HIS A 184 11.73 -3.71 -6.80
CA HIS A 184 10.55 -3.02 -7.30
C HIS A 184 10.64 -1.53 -7.00
N ASN A 185 10.68 -0.74 -8.08
CA ASN A 185 10.32 0.67 -8.04
C ASN A 185 8.98 0.84 -7.31
N PRO A 186 8.93 1.69 -6.26
CA PRO A 186 7.66 2.02 -5.64
C PRO A 186 6.76 2.69 -6.71
N PRO A 187 5.59 2.10 -7.06
CA PRO A 187 4.72 2.64 -8.09
C PRO A 187 4.22 4.04 -7.68
N CYS A 188 3.87 4.89 -8.63
CA CYS A 188 3.29 6.22 -8.35
C CYS A 188 4.22 7.23 -7.66
N THR A 189 5.53 6.96 -7.58
CA THR A 189 6.51 7.87 -6.97
C THR A 189 7.35 8.56 -8.03
N ASP A 190 7.45 9.90 -7.96
CA ASP A 190 8.49 10.63 -8.66
C ASP A 190 9.74 10.69 -7.78
N ALA A 191 10.83 10.08 -8.25
CA ALA A 191 12.11 10.09 -7.57
C ALA A 191 13.03 11.22 -8.05
N SER A 192 12.61 12.04 -9.02
CA SER A 192 13.47 13.06 -9.65
C SER A 192 14.14 13.99 -8.63
N GLU A 193 13.35 14.58 -7.72
CA GLU A 193 13.85 15.45 -6.66
C GLU A 193 14.76 14.71 -5.67
N GLY A 194 14.40 13.48 -5.31
CA GLY A 194 15.21 12.63 -4.43
C GLY A 194 16.56 12.26 -5.06
N ASP A 195 16.55 11.90 -6.34
CA ASP A 195 17.73 11.58 -7.14
C ASP A 195 18.65 12.81 -7.25
N VAL A 196 18.11 14.02 -7.45
CA VAL A 196 18.92 15.25 -7.48
C VAL A 196 19.50 15.56 -6.12
N TRP A 197 18.67 15.56 -5.07
CA TRP A 197 19.07 15.98 -3.73
C TRP A 197 20.03 15.00 -3.05
N LEU A 198 19.75 13.68 -3.09
CA LEU A 198 20.59 12.65 -2.46
C LEU A 198 21.90 12.38 -3.20
N ASN A 199 22.04 12.90 -4.42
CA ASN A 199 23.29 12.85 -5.18
C ASN A 199 24.07 14.17 -5.18
N ASP A 200 23.56 15.25 -4.57
CA ASP A 200 24.36 16.45 -4.33
C ASP A 200 25.52 16.12 -3.36
N PRO A 201 26.80 16.38 -3.73
CA PRO A 201 27.94 16.06 -2.88
C PRO A 201 27.88 16.66 -1.47
N ARG A 202 27.33 17.88 -1.34
CA ARG A 202 27.19 18.58 -0.06
C ARG A 202 26.15 17.91 0.83
N VAL A 203 25.07 17.42 0.24
CA VAL A 203 24.03 16.67 0.97
C VAL A 203 24.59 15.34 1.45
N ARG A 204 25.32 14.62 0.60
CA ARG A 204 25.95 13.34 0.98
C ARG A 204 26.96 13.51 2.10
N GLU A 205 27.81 14.53 2.02
CA GLU A 205 28.75 14.88 3.08
C GLU A 205 28.02 15.18 4.40
N ALA A 206 26.97 16.01 4.36
CA ALA A 206 26.18 16.34 5.54
C ALA A 206 25.47 15.11 6.17
N LEU A 207 25.08 14.13 5.34
CA LEU A 207 24.48 12.86 5.80
C LEU A 207 25.52 11.80 6.21
N HIS A 208 26.81 12.11 6.14
CA HIS A 208 27.91 11.15 6.29
C HIS A 208 27.79 9.94 5.34
N ALA A 209 27.20 10.15 4.17
CA ALA A 209 27.15 9.17 3.10
C ALA A 209 28.44 9.20 2.28
N ALA A 210 28.89 8.03 1.81
CA ALA A 210 30.07 7.95 0.97
C ALA A 210 29.89 8.79 -0.31
N PRO A 211 30.96 9.46 -0.81
CA PRO A 211 30.99 10.04 -2.15
C PRO A 211 30.55 9.05 -3.24
N ILE A 212 30.00 9.53 -4.35
CA ILE A 212 29.40 8.65 -5.40
C ILE A 212 30.43 7.71 -6.01
N ASP A 213 31.65 8.19 -6.23
CA ASP A 213 32.80 7.41 -6.70
C ASP A 213 33.19 6.29 -5.73
N ALA A 214 33.15 6.56 -4.43
CA ALA A 214 33.39 5.55 -3.40
C ALA A 214 32.22 4.56 -3.22
N ALA A 215 30.98 5.03 -3.44
CA ALA A 215 29.78 4.20 -3.38
C ALA A 215 29.60 3.30 -4.63
N GLY A 216 30.30 3.60 -5.72
CA GLY A 216 30.27 2.85 -6.98
C GLY A 216 29.07 3.16 -7.90
N ALA A 217 28.08 3.91 -7.41
CA ALA A 217 26.93 4.38 -8.20
C ALA A 217 26.25 5.56 -7.49
N PRO A 218 25.55 6.44 -8.23
CA PRO A 218 24.64 7.40 -7.61
C PRO A 218 23.52 6.67 -6.86
N TRP A 219 23.00 7.31 -5.82
CA TRP A 219 21.76 6.86 -5.19
C TRP A 219 20.62 6.92 -6.21
N THR A 220 19.80 5.88 -6.23
CA THR A 220 18.53 5.89 -6.94
C THR A 220 17.47 5.27 -6.05
N ILE A 221 16.22 5.64 -6.27
CA ILE A 221 15.11 4.86 -5.71
C ILE A 221 15.23 3.39 -6.17
N CYS A 222 14.90 2.44 -5.29
CA CYS A 222 15.09 1.00 -5.54
C CYS A 222 14.39 0.59 -6.85
N ARG A 223 15.15 0.28 -7.91
CA ARG A 223 14.62 -0.17 -9.20
C ARG A 223 14.41 -1.67 -9.23
#